data_AF-A0A6I4TE88-F1
#
_entry.id   AF-A0A6I4TE88-F1
#
_cell.length_a   1.000
_cell.length_b   1.000
_cell.length_c   1.000
_cell.angle_alpha   90.00
_cell.angle_beta   90.00
_cell.angle_gamma   90.00
#
_symmetry.space_group_name_H-M   'P 1'
#
loop_
_entity.id
_entity.type
_entity.pdbx_description
1 polymer ?
#
loop_
_entity_poly.entity_id
_entity_poly.type
_entity_poly.pdbx_seq_one_letter_code
_entity_poly.pdbx_strand_id
1 'polypeptide(L)'
;MTVGRLLPTKQVEKPWGQDRLPPPFSAPVGKRIGEIWFEPPPEMPELLVKYLFTSENLSVQVHPSDDQAPRGSRGKEECWLVLSAKAGARLAVGFKAAVTADQMRAAALDGSIEGLLEWHHVAPGDFIYLKAGTVHAIGAGLSLIEVQQNSDITYRLYDYGRPRELHLDAGIAVAEGRVHDPKLRRHIAGHGEIALVEGPYFRLDRLDGSPSAAALSRYGSRAVLVIPIDEPVSVDDVRIEPGECGLAGSLGAVRFDLAGRALIAQPV
;
A
#
# COMPACT_ATOMS: atom_id res chain seq x y z
N MET A 1 -12.63 -26.03 6.23
CA MET A 1 -13.08 -24.65 5.94
C MET A 1 -12.07 -23.72 6.57
N THR A 2 -11.67 -22.63 5.91
CA THR A 2 -10.78 -21.62 6.52
C THR A 2 -11.53 -20.96 7.66
N VAL A 3 -10.95 -20.99 8.86
CA VAL A 3 -11.52 -20.38 10.07
C VAL A 3 -11.02 -18.93 10.16
N GLY A 4 -11.93 -18.02 10.51
CA GLY A 4 -11.62 -16.63 10.82
C GLY A 4 -10.48 -16.49 11.82
N ARG A 5 -9.49 -15.63 11.54
CA ARG A 5 -8.40 -15.33 12.47
C ARG A 5 -7.75 -13.99 12.23
N LEU A 6 -7.09 -13.45 13.27
CA LEU A 6 -6.15 -12.34 13.15
C LEU A 6 -4.86 -12.80 12.46
N LEU A 7 -4.28 -11.92 11.66
CA LEU A 7 -2.95 -12.12 11.09
C LEU A 7 -1.86 -11.66 12.07
N PRO A 8 -0.74 -12.39 12.18
CA PRO A 8 0.41 -11.94 12.95
C PRO A 8 0.90 -10.59 12.45
N THR A 9 1.26 -9.72 13.39
CA THR A 9 1.71 -8.36 13.09
C THR A 9 3.19 -8.21 13.37
N LYS A 10 3.93 -7.58 12.44
CA LYS A 10 5.36 -7.28 12.57
C LYS A 10 5.60 -5.78 12.44
N GLN A 11 6.22 -5.18 13.45
CA GLN A 11 6.69 -3.79 13.36
C GLN A 11 8.07 -3.72 12.71
N VAL A 12 8.26 -2.76 11.81
CA VAL A 12 9.52 -2.60 11.07
C VAL A 12 10.06 -1.18 11.24
N GLU A 13 11.26 -1.11 11.80
CA GLU A 13 12.00 0.15 11.89
C GLU A 13 12.42 0.65 10.51
N LYS A 14 12.28 1.95 10.29
CA LYS A 14 12.73 2.60 9.06
C LYS A 14 13.38 3.94 9.40
N PRO A 15 14.40 4.38 8.64
CA PRO A 15 15.03 5.68 8.86
C PRO A 15 14.05 6.86 8.74
N TRP A 16 12.98 6.69 7.96
CA TRP A 16 11.91 7.67 7.77
C TRP A 16 10.68 7.44 8.69
N GLY A 17 10.74 6.45 9.57
CA GLY A 17 9.64 6.05 10.44
C GLY A 17 9.33 7.08 11.53
N GLN A 18 8.20 6.91 12.22
CA GLN A 18 7.77 7.76 13.33
C GLN A 18 8.13 7.13 14.69
N ASP A 19 8.52 7.96 15.65
CA ASP A 19 8.74 7.60 17.06
C ASP A 19 7.45 7.70 17.90
N ARG A 20 6.40 8.33 17.35
CA ARG A 20 5.05 8.37 17.91
C ARG A 20 4.04 8.04 16.82
N LEU A 21 3.43 6.87 16.94
CA LEU A 21 2.39 6.41 16.02
C LEU A 21 1.00 6.89 16.47
N PRO A 22 0.03 7.06 15.54
CA PRO A 22 -1.36 7.27 15.90
C PRO A 22 -1.96 5.98 16.50
N PRO A 23 -2.92 6.10 17.44
CA PRO A 23 -3.67 4.95 17.93
C PRO A 23 -4.33 4.15 16.78
N PRO A 24 -4.47 2.82 16.93
CA PRO A 24 -4.07 2.02 18.09
C PRO A 24 -2.60 1.62 18.09
N PHE A 25 -1.83 2.06 17.10
CA PHE A 25 -0.42 1.74 16.99
C PHE A 25 0.41 2.49 18.03
N SER A 26 1.52 1.87 18.43
CA SER A 26 2.53 2.49 19.28
C SER A 26 3.92 2.08 18.82
N ALA A 27 4.88 3.01 18.93
CA ALA A 27 6.29 2.72 18.72
C ALA A 27 6.95 2.45 20.08
N PRO A 28 7.80 1.41 20.20
CA PRO A 28 8.60 1.21 21.40
C PRO A 28 9.57 2.39 21.63
N VAL A 29 9.93 2.63 22.89
CA VAL A 29 10.83 3.72 23.27
C VAL A 29 12.16 3.63 22.51
N GLY A 30 12.57 4.74 21.89
CA GLY A 30 13.82 4.84 21.13
C GLY A 30 13.79 4.19 19.75
N LYS A 31 12.61 3.74 19.28
CA LYS A 31 12.43 3.10 17.97
C LYS A 31 11.64 4.01 17.03
N ARG A 32 12.02 4.00 15.75
CA ARG A 32 11.29 4.72 14.68
C ARG A 32 10.62 3.70 13.77
N ILE A 33 9.33 3.49 13.96
CA ILE A 33 8.55 2.52 13.20
C ILE A 33 8.05 3.18 11.92
N GLY A 34 8.43 2.63 10.78
CA GLY A 34 7.94 3.10 9.48
C GLY A 34 6.80 2.24 8.94
N GLU A 35 6.80 0.95 9.25
CA GLU A 35 5.85 0.01 8.69
C GLU A 35 5.34 -0.97 9.76
N ILE A 36 4.07 -1.33 9.64
CA ILE A 36 3.45 -2.45 10.35
C ILE A 36 2.98 -3.42 9.29
N TRP A 37 3.47 -4.65 9.32
CA TRP A 37 3.17 -5.68 8.34
C TRP A 37 2.22 -6.70 8.95
N PHE A 38 1.25 -7.17 8.17
CA PHE A 38 0.47 -8.35 8.51
C PHE A 38 1.02 -9.54 7.73
N GLU A 39 1.49 -10.56 8.44
CA GLU A 39 2.13 -11.71 7.81
C GLU A 39 1.16 -12.41 6.86
N PRO A 40 1.53 -12.59 5.57
CA PRO A 40 0.66 -13.22 4.59
C PRO A 40 0.26 -14.62 5.04
N PRO A 41 -1.04 -14.93 5.12
CA PRO A 41 -1.49 -16.25 5.52
C PRO A 41 -1.18 -17.27 4.42
N PRO A 42 -0.98 -18.57 4.75
CA PRO A 42 -0.77 -19.62 3.75
C PRO A 42 -1.88 -19.74 2.70
N GLU A 43 -3.10 -19.30 3.02
CA GLU A 43 -4.25 -19.26 2.12
C GLU A 43 -4.19 -18.11 1.10
N MET A 44 -3.33 -17.12 1.35
CA MET A 44 -3.19 -15.93 0.53
C MET A 44 -1.75 -15.40 0.52
N PRO A 45 -0.77 -16.23 0.10
CA PRO A 45 0.64 -15.85 0.11
C PRO A 45 0.98 -14.79 -0.95
N GLU A 46 0.04 -14.43 -1.83
CA GLU A 46 0.22 -13.46 -2.92
C GLU A 46 0.08 -12.01 -2.46
N LEU A 47 -0.51 -11.74 -1.29
CA LEU A 47 -0.81 -10.40 -0.83
C LEU A 47 -0.12 -10.05 0.48
N LEU A 48 0.30 -8.81 0.58
CA LEU A 48 0.84 -8.22 1.79
C LEU A 48 0.12 -6.90 2.06
N VAL A 49 -0.40 -6.76 3.27
CA VAL A 49 -1.03 -5.54 3.76
C VAL A 49 -0.08 -4.89 4.76
N LYS A 50 0.07 -3.57 4.67
CA LYS A 50 0.87 -2.78 5.60
C LYS A 50 0.17 -1.50 6.01
N TYR A 51 0.51 -1.02 7.20
CA TYR A 51 0.37 0.40 7.54
C TYR A 51 1.72 1.07 7.44
N LEU A 52 1.78 2.26 6.84
CA LEU A 52 2.99 3.07 6.73
C LEU A 52 2.83 4.36 7.54
N PHE A 53 3.91 4.77 8.22
CA PHE A 53 3.98 5.99 9.03
C PHE A 53 5.25 6.76 8.71
N THR A 54 5.10 7.96 8.11
CA THR A 54 6.25 8.71 7.59
C THR A 54 6.48 10.00 8.35
N SER A 55 7.72 10.24 8.78
CA SER A 55 8.17 11.55 9.29
C SER A 55 9.18 12.22 8.37
N GLU A 56 9.72 11.48 7.41
CA GLU A 56 10.61 11.96 6.35
C GLU A 56 10.18 11.34 5.03
N ASN A 57 10.71 11.85 3.91
CA ASN A 57 10.48 11.22 2.62
C ASN A 57 11.10 9.82 2.57
N LEU A 58 10.36 8.88 1.99
CA LEU A 58 10.91 7.61 1.52
C LEU A 58 11.78 7.84 0.30
N SER A 59 12.64 6.88 0.00
CA SER A 59 13.43 6.88 -1.22
C SER A 59 12.56 7.01 -2.47
N VAL A 60 13.11 7.63 -3.51
CA VAL A 60 12.58 7.48 -4.87
C VAL A 60 12.86 6.06 -5.32
N GLN A 61 11.81 5.35 -5.70
CA GLN A 61 11.89 3.91 -5.95
C GLN A 61 10.99 3.47 -7.09
N VAL A 62 11.24 2.26 -7.55
CA VAL A 62 10.46 1.59 -8.59
C VAL A 62 10.44 0.08 -8.35
N HIS A 63 9.39 -0.55 -8.85
CA HIS A 63 9.11 -1.97 -8.66
C HIS A 63 8.99 -2.69 -10.00
N PRO A 64 9.55 -3.90 -10.15
CA PRO A 64 9.40 -4.67 -11.39
C PRO A 64 7.99 -5.26 -11.52
N SER A 65 7.60 -5.58 -12.75
CA SER A 65 6.47 -6.47 -13.03
C SER A 65 6.85 -7.94 -12.75
N ASP A 66 5.88 -8.85 -12.78
CA ASP A 66 6.15 -10.29 -12.64
C ASP A 66 7.16 -10.80 -13.68
N ASP A 67 7.04 -10.36 -14.94
CA ASP A 67 7.94 -10.76 -16.03
C ASP A 67 9.37 -10.21 -15.87
N GLN A 68 9.53 -9.13 -15.09
CA GLN A 68 10.81 -8.48 -14.81
C GLN A 68 11.39 -8.91 -13.46
N ALA A 69 10.64 -9.63 -12.64
CA ALA A 69 11.10 -10.08 -11.33
C ALA A 69 12.11 -11.23 -11.47
N PRO A 70 13.08 -11.35 -10.54
CA PRO A 70 13.97 -12.51 -10.49
C PRO A 70 13.17 -13.81 -10.39
N ARG A 71 13.70 -14.87 -11.02
CA ARG A 71 13.05 -16.19 -11.02
C ARG A 71 12.73 -16.66 -9.60
N GLY A 72 11.47 -17.04 -9.38
CA GLY A 72 10.97 -17.47 -8.06
C GLY A 72 10.50 -16.32 -7.16
N SER A 73 10.56 -15.08 -7.63
CA SER A 73 9.96 -13.91 -6.98
C SER A 73 8.73 -13.43 -7.75
N ARG A 74 7.97 -12.51 -7.13
CA ARG A 74 6.87 -11.79 -7.76
C ARG A 74 7.28 -10.36 -8.07
N GLY A 75 6.64 -9.76 -9.07
CA GLY A 75 6.63 -8.32 -9.25
C GLY A 75 5.93 -7.65 -8.08
N LYS A 76 5.81 -6.32 -8.16
CA LYS A 76 5.17 -5.55 -7.10
C LYS A 76 4.36 -4.41 -7.70
N GLU A 77 3.06 -4.67 -7.82
CA GLU A 77 2.04 -3.64 -7.92
C GLU A 77 1.44 -3.41 -6.53
N GLU A 78 1.08 -2.18 -6.25
CA GLU A 78 0.60 -1.76 -4.94
C GLU A 78 -0.44 -0.65 -5.05
N CYS A 79 -1.15 -0.41 -3.95
CA CYS A 79 -2.02 0.74 -3.82
C CYS A 79 -1.97 1.32 -2.43
N TRP A 80 -2.27 2.60 -2.33
CA TRP A 80 -2.26 3.35 -1.09
C TRP A 80 -3.62 3.97 -0.83
N LEU A 81 -4.12 3.80 0.38
CA LEU A 81 -5.22 4.60 0.93
C LEU A 81 -4.68 5.50 2.04
N VAL A 82 -4.73 6.81 1.82
CA VAL A 82 -4.30 7.80 2.82
C VAL A 82 -5.31 7.84 3.96
N LEU A 83 -4.83 7.58 5.18
CA LEU A 83 -5.62 7.65 6.41
C LEU A 83 -5.46 9.00 7.11
N SER A 84 -4.23 9.53 7.14
CA SER A 84 -3.94 10.84 7.71
C SER A 84 -2.82 11.53 6.94
N ALA A 85 -2.90 12.86 6.88
CA ALA A 85 -1.93 13.71 6.20
C ALA A 85 -1.69 14.99 7.00
N LYS A 86 -0.43 15.26 7.36
CA LYS A 86 -0.02 16.56 7.93
C LYS A 86 -0.01 17.63 6.84
N ALA A 87 -0.01 18.90 7.26
CA ALA A 87 0.11 20.02 6.32
C ALA A 87 1.35 19.85 5.41
N GLY A 88 1.13 19.96 4.10
CA GLY A 88 2.18 19.80 3.08
C GLY A 88 2.53 18.35 2.73
N ALA A 89 1.90 17.35 3.36
CA ALA A 89 2.10 15.95 3.01
C ALA A 89 1.73 15.68 1.54
N ARG A 90 2.53 14.83 0.89
CA ARG A 90 2.48 14.62 -0.56
C ARG A 90 2.93 13.22 -0.95
N LEU A 91 2.40 12.73 -2.07
CA LEU A 91 2.81 11.49 -2.73
C LEU A 91 3.36 11.82 -4.12
N ALA A 92 4.47 11.22 -4.50
CA ALA A 92 5.04 11.36 -5.83
C ALA A 92 4.73 10.12 -6.66
N VAL A 93 4.10 10.28 -7.83
CA VAL A 93 3.81 9.15 -8.74
C VAL A 93 4.05 9.52 -10.20
N GLY A 94 4.94 8.77 -10.84
CA GLY A 94 5.43 9.06 -12.17
C GLY A 94 6.19 10.40 -12.25
N PHE A 95 6.44 10.82 -13.48
CA PHE A 95 7.17 12.05 -13.77
C PHE A 95 6.22 13.16 -14.24
N LYS A 96 6.65 14.43 -14.09
CA LYS A 96 5.94 15.61 -14.60
C LYS A 96 5.76 15.61 -16.12
N ALA A 97 6.71 14.97 -16.81
CA ALA A 97 6.76 14.81 -18.25
C ALA A 97 7.52 13.51 -18.58
N ALA A 98 7.60 13.15 -19.85
CA ALA A 98 8.42 12.00 -20.25
C ALA A 98 9.91 12.23 -19.91
N VAL A 99 10.56 11.22 -19.35
CA VAL A 99 11.97 11.22 -18.93
C VAL A 99 12.66 10.00 -19.53
N THR A 100 13.81 10.17 -20.18
CA THR A 100 14.57 9.04 -20.72
C THR A 100 15.35 8.31 -19.63
N ALA A 101 15.77 7.07 -19.90
CA ALA A 101 16.62 6.30 -18.99
C ALA A 101 17.92 7.04 -18.62
N ASP A 102 18.56 7.71 -19.58
CA ASP A 102 19.80 8.48 -19.34
C ASP A 102 19.55 9.71 -18.46
N GLN A 103 18.47 10.44 -18.71
CA GLN A 103 18.06 11.56 -17.86
C GLN A 103 17.74 11.09 -16.44
N MET A 104 17.01 9.98 -16.32
CA MET A 104 16.69 9.37 -15.03
C MET A 104 17.96 8.96 -14.28
N ARG A 105 18.94 8.35 -14.96
CA ARG A 105 20.23 7.97 -14.37
C ARG A 105 20.99 9.17 -13.84
N ALA A 106 21.17 10.19 -14.68
CA ALA A 106 21.90 11.40 -14.31
C ALA A 106 21.24 12.08 -13.10
N ALA A 107 19.92 12.24 -13.15
CA ALA A 107 19.15 12.86 -12.08
C ALA A 107 19.12 12.05 -10.79
N ALA A 108 19.18 10.72 -10.87
CA ALA A 108 19.28 9.85 -9.70
C ALA A 108 20.63 9.99 -8.99
N LEU A 109 21.72 10.14 -9.76
CA LEU A 109 23.08 10.30 -9.23
C LEU A 109 23.32 11.65 -8.56
N ASP A 110 22.79 12.74 -9.14
CA ASP A 110 22.94 14.09 -8.58
C ASP A 110 21.80 14.50 -7.63
N GLY A 111 20.76 13.67 -7.51
CA GLY A 111 19.59 13.88 -6.64
C GLY A 111 18.50 14.76 -7.23
N SER A 112 18.68 15.33 -8.42
CA SER A 112 17.65 16.15 -9.08
C SER A 112 16.40 15.36 -9.52
N ILE A 113 16.43 14.02 -9.46
CA ILE A 113 15.30 13.16 -9.80
C ILE A 113 14.04 13.48 -8.99
N GLU A 114 14.18 13.90 -7.73
CA GLU A 114 13.04 14.31 -6.89
C GLU A 114 12.25 15.45 -7.53
N GLY A 115 12.95 16.37 -8.19
CA GLY A 115 12.36 17.52 -8.89
C GLY A 115 11.67 17.16 -10.21
N LEU A 116 11.97 15.98 -10.76
CA LEU A 116 11.35 15.46 -11.99
C LEU A 116 10.02 14.73 -11.71
N LEU A 117 9.82 14.24 -10.49
CA LEU A 117 8.60 13.54 -10.10
C LEU A 117 7.41 14.48 -10.01
N GLU A 118 6.24 14.00 -10.39
CA GLU A 118 4.99 14.70 -10.15
C GLU A 118 4.53 14.45 -8.71
N TRP A 119 4.52 15.51 -7.90
CA TRP A 119 4.12 15.48 -6.49
C TRP A 119 2.68 15.97 -6.32
N HIS A 120 1.86 15.15 -5.67
CA HIS A 120 0.47 15.49 -5.34
C HIS A 120 0.33 15.71 -3.84
N HIS A 121 -0.22 16.86 -3.45
CA HIS A 121 -0.74 17.03 -2.11
C HIS A 121 -1.90 16.07 -1.87
N VAL A 122 -1.94 15.48 -0.67
CA VAL A 122 -2.94 14.47 -0.34
C VAL A 122 -3.64 14.74 0.99
N ALA A 123 -4.84 14.19 1.12
CA ALA A 123 -5.71 14.23 2.28
C ALA A 123 -6.26 12.82 2.60
N PRO A 124 -6.82 12.61 3.81
CA PRO A 124 -7.52 11.37 4.14
C PRO A 124 -8.58 11.02 3.08
N GLY A 125 -8.60 9.77 2.64
CA GLY A 125 -9.48 9.32 1.55
C GLY A 125 -8.87 9.49 0.15
N ASP A 126 -7.67 10.01 -0.01
CA ASP A 126 -6.97 9.87 -1.29
C ASP A 126 -6.51 8.42 -1.49
N PHE A 127 -6.77 7.92 -2.68
CA PHE A 127 -6.43 6.57 -3.12
C PHE A 127 -5.58 6.62 -4.39
N ILE A 128 -4.51 5.81 -4.42
CA ILE A 128 -3.60 5.71 -5.57
C ILE A 128 -3.30 4.24 -5.84
N TYR A 129 -3.36 3.85 -7.12
CA TYR A 129 -2.87 2.56 -7.62
C TYR A 129 -1.56 2.74 -8.39
N LEU A 130 -0.58 1.89 -8.11
CA LEU A 130 0.74 1.88 -8.72
C LEU A 130 0.96 0.60 -9.50
N LYS A 131 1.00 0.76 -10.81
CA LYS A 131 1.46 -0.28 -11.71
C LYS A 131 2.98 -0.46 -11.59
N ALA A 132 3.44 -1.67 -11.86
CA ALA A 132 4.87 -1.96 -11.94
C ALA A 132 5.56 -1.02 -12.95
N GLY A 133 6.80 -0.64 -12.66
CA GLY A 133 7.57 0.32 -13.44
C GLY A 133 7.27 1.80 -13.12
N THR A 134 6.21 2.11 -12.37
CA THR A 134 5.93 3.49 -11.95
C THR A 134 7.01 3.96 -10.96
N VAL A 135 7.77 4.99 -11.30
CA VAL A 135 8.68 5.63 -10.34
C VAL A 135 7.86 6.45 -9.34
N HIS A 136 8.09 6.26 -8.05
CA HIS A 136 7.27 6.89 -7.01
C HIS A 136 8.06 7.13 -5.72
N ALA A 137 7.48 7.95 -4.83
CA ALA A 137 7.98 8.19 -3.49
C ALA A 137 6.82 8.59 -2.55
N ILE A 138 6.91 8.18 -1.29
CA ILE A 138 5.98 8.61 -0.24
C ILE A 138 6.65 9.75 0.54
N GLY A 139 5.98 10.90 0.62
CA GLY A 139 6.48 12.05 1.37
C GLY A 139 6.31 11.92 2.89
N ALA A 140 6.91 12.86 3.61
CA ALA A 140 6.77 12.96 5.07
C ALA A 140 5.32 13.29 5.51
N GLY A 141 4.99 12.91 6.74
CA GLY A 141 3.77 13.34 7.43
C GLY A 141 2.52 12.55 7.05
N LEU A 142 2.65 11.31 6.60
CA LEU A 142 1.55 10.45 6.19
C LEU A 142 1.33 9.28 7.15
N SER A 143 0.07 8.86 7.26
CA SER A 143 -0.30 7.50 7.63
C SER A 143 -1.18 6.93 6.53
N LEU A 144 -0.87 5.73 6.04
CA LEU A 144 -1.61 5.10 4.95
C LEU A 144 -1.65 3.58 5.09
N ILE A 145 -2.64 2.97 4.46
CA ILE A 145 -2.67 1.51 4.23
C ILE A 145 -2.09 1.26 2.85
N GLU A 146 -1.14 0.33 2.78
CA GLU A 146 -0.60 -0.22 1.54
C GLU A 146 -1.11 -1.66 1.37
N VAL A 147 -1.72 -1.95 0.21
CA VAL A 147 -2.00 -3.32 -0.22
C VAL A 147 -1.17 -3.57 -1.46
N GLN A 148 -0.35 -4.61 -1.42
CA GLN A 148 0.61 -4.92 -2.47
C GLN A 148 0.62 -6.42 -2.76
N GLN A 149 1.12 -6.78 -3.94
CA GLN A 149 1.63 -8.13 -4.15
C GLN A 149 2.70 -8.44 -3.08
N ASN A 150 2.75 -9.67 -2.60
CA ASN A 150 3.74 -10.10 -1.62
C ASN A 150 5.12 -10.23 -2.28
N SER A 151 5.82 -9.11 -2.33
CA SER A 151 7.16 -8.95 -2.88
C SER A 151 7.89 -7.85 -2.12
N ASP A 152 9.14 -8.14 -1.77
CA ASP A 152 10.05 -7.21 -1.09
C ASP A 152 10.96 -6.46 -2.08
N ILE A 153 10.79 -6.67 -3.39
CA ILE A 153 11.66 -6.07 -4.39
C ILE A 153 11.41 -4.57 -4.50
N THR A 154 12.42 -3.78 -4.12
CA THR A 154 12.41 -2.33 -4.22
C THR A 154 13.71 -1.85 -4.84
N TYR A 155 13.64 -1.35 -6.07
CA TYR A 155 14.80 -0.72 -6.69
C TYR A 155 14.83 0.76 -6.34
N ARG A 156 15.80 1.10 -5.50
CA ARG A 156 16.02 2.45 -5.01
C ARG A 156 16.81 3.27 -6.02
N LEU A 157 16.24 4.37 -6.50
CA LEU A 157 16.91 5.28 -7.44
C LEU A 157 17.61 6.42 -6.70
N TYR A 158 16.99 6.97 -5.65
CA TYR A 158 17.56 8.05 -4.87
C TYR A 158 17.09 8.01 -3.41
N ASP A 159 17.96 8.41 -2.48
CA ASP A 159 17.68 8.28 -1.04
C ASP A 159 18.20 9.42 -0.16
N TYR A 160 18.31 10.63 -0.72
CA TYR A 160 18.67 11.83 0.05
C TYR A 160 20.02 11.69 0.78
N GLY A 161 20.98 10.97 0.18
CA GLY A 161 22.31 10.75 0.74
C GLY A 161 22.37 9.76 1.93
N ARG A 162 21.26 9.09 2.29
CA ARG A 162 21.27 8.04 3.31
C ARG A 162 22.13 6.85 2.85
N PRO A 163 22.86 6.16 3.75
CA PRO A 163 23.79 5.09 3.40
C PRO A 163 23.05 3.76 3.15
N ARG A 164 22.08 3.78 2.23
CA ARG A 164 21.35 2.59 1.77
C ARG A 164 21.65 2.37 0.29
N GLU A 165 21.70 1.11 -0.10
CA GLU A 165 22.00 0.71 -1.47
C GLU A 165 21.02 1.34 -2.49
N LEU A 166 21.58 1.88 -3.57
CA LEU A 166 20.86 2.28 -4.77
C LEU A 166 20.98 1.16 -5.79
N HIS A 167 19.91 0.94 -6.54
CA HIS A 167 19.79 -0.15 -7.52
C HIS A 167 19.59 0.44 -8.91
N LEU A 168 20.49 1.34 -9.34
CA LEU A 168 20.27 2.15 -10.53
C LEU A 168 20.08 1.31 -11.80
N ASP A 169 20.91 0.30 -12.02
CA ASP A 169 20.85 -0.53 -13.22
C ASP A 169 19.52 -1.29 -13.30
N ALA A 170 19.17 -2.02 -12.23
CA ALA A 170 17.91 -2.78 -12.17
C ALA A 170 16.68 -1.87 -12.16
N GLY A 171 16.72 -0.77 -11.40
CA GLY A 171 15.63 0.18 -11.30
C GLY A 171 15.33 0.88 -12.61
N ILE A 172 16.36 1.40 -13.29
CA ILE A 172 16.19 2.07 -14.59
C ILE A 172 15.73 1.09 -15.67
N ALA A 173 16.18 -0.18 -15.62
CA ALA A 173 15.74 -1.20 -16.58
C ALA A 173 14.24 -1.51 -16.51
N VAL A 174 13.60 -1.29 -15.35
CA VAL A 174 12.15 -1.54 -15.18
C VAL A 174 11.33 -0.25 -15.10
N ALA A 175 11.98 0.90 -14.95
CA ALA A 175 11.29 2.17 -14.77
C ALA A 175 10.65 2.67 -16.06
N GLU A 176 9.41 3.11 -15.94
CA GLU A 176 8.69 3.81 -16.98
C GLU A 176 8.81 5.32 -16.75
N GLY A 177 9.61 5.98 -17.58
CA GLY A 177 9.81 7.42 -17.54
C GLY A 177 8.62 8.21 -18.09
N ARG A 178 7.42 7.98 -17.57
CA ARG A 178 6.16 8.59 -18.07
C ARG A 178 5.34 9.26 -16.96
N VAL A 179 4.37 10.05 -17.40
CA VAL A 179 3.32 10.60 -16.54
C VAL A 179 2.42 9.44 -16.09
N HIS A 180 2.09 9.41 -14.79
CA HIS A 180 1.16 8.42 -14.22
C HIS A 180 -0.27 8.67 -14.72
N ASP A 181 -1.03 7.60 -14.95
CA ASP A 181 -2.42 7.71 -15.44
C ASP A 181 -3.31 8.36 -14.36
N PRO A 182 -3.89 9.55 -14.61
CA PRO A 182 -4.73 10.23 -13.62
C PRO A 182 -5.93 9.42 -13.14
N LYS A 183 -6.41 8.42 -13.90
CA LYS A 183 -7.53 7.53 -13.50
C LYS A 183 -7.18 6.58 -12.36
N LEU A 184 -5.89 6.33 -12.15
CA LEU A 184 -5.35 5.50 -11.08
C LEU A 184 -5.16 6.28 -9.77
N ARG A 185 -5.55 7.57 -9.74
CA ARG A 185 -5.63 8.39 -8.53
C ARG A 185 -7.05 8.95 -8.38
N ARG A 186 -7.58 8.94 -7.17
CA ARG A 186 -8.89 9.55 -6.87
C ARG A 186 -9.04 9.88 -5.39
N HIS A 187 -9.91 10.83 -5.11
CA HIS A 187 -10.41 11.07 -3.76
C HIS A 187 -11.69 10.25 -3.57
N ILE A 188 -11.71 9.33 -2.61
CA ILE A 188 -12.87 8.48 -2.35
C ILE A 188 -13.87 9.19 -1.42
N ALA A 189 -15.16 8.96 -1.64
CA ALA A 189 -16.19 9.52 -0.77
C ALA A 189 -16.03 8.99 0.67
N GLY A 190 -16.36 9.82 1.67
CA GLY A 190 -16.23 9.45 3.08
C GLY A 190 -17.03 8.20 3.48
N HIS A 191 -18.14 7.94 2.78
CA HIS A 191 -19.06 6.82 2.98
C HIS A 191 -19.36 6.07 1.68
N GLY A 192 -19.99 4.90 1.79
CA GLY A 192 -20.45 4.07 0.67
C GLY A 192 -19.49 2.97 0.23
N GLU A 193 -20.04 1.92 -0.37
CA GLU A 193 -19.27 0.83 -0.96
C GLU A 193 -18.60 1.25 -2.27
N ILE A 194 -17.34 0.89 -2.48
CA ILE A 194 -16.59 1.19 -3.71
C ILE A 194 -15.53 0.12 -4.02
N ALA A 195 -15.48 -0.31 -5.29
CA ALA A 195 -14.35 -1.08 -5.81
C ALA A 195 -13.18 -0.13 -6.13
N LEU A 196 -12.05 -0.36 -5.45
CA LEU A 196 -10.83 0.46 -5.59
C LEU A 196 -9.87 -0.15 -6.61
N VAL A 197 -9.74 -1.47 -6.61
CA VAL A 197 -8.90 -2.24 -7.53
C VAL A 197 -9.68 -3.48 -7.99
N GLU A 198 -9.64 -3.79 -9.28
CA GLU A 198 -10.29 -4.99 -9.84
C GLU A 198 -9.29 -6.03 -10.40
N GLY A 199 -8.02 -5.67 -10.51
CA GLY A 199 -6.97 -6.52 -11.06
C GLY A 199 -5.77 -5.71 -11.57
N PRO A 200 -4.78 -6.37 -12.19
CA PRO A 200 -4.83 -7.79 -12.57
C PRO A 200 -4.42 -8.77 -11.47
N TYR A 201 -3.70 -8.32 -10.44
CA TYR A 201 -3.11 -9.22 -9.44
C TYR A 201 -3.98 -9.42 -8.20
N PHE A 202 -4.74 -8.38 -7.84
CA PHE A 202 -5.63 -8.40 -6.70
C PHE A 202 -6.78 -7.45 -6.91
N ARG A 203 -7.83 -7.68 -6.15
CA ARG A 203 -8.96 -6.77 -6.00
C ARG A 203 -8.99 -6.20 -4.60
N LEU A 204 -9.51 -5.00 -4.50
CA LEU A 204 -9.66 -4.27 -3.25
C LEU A 204 -10.96 -3.48 -3.30
N ASP A 205 -11.83 -3.72 -2.32
CA ASP A 205 -13.04 -2.94 -2.11
C ASP A 205 -12.93 -2.23 -0.77
N ARG A 206 -13.52 -1.05 -0.66
CA ARG A 206 -13.89 -0.48 0.62
C ARG A 206 -15.39 -0.69 0.81
N LEU A 207 -15.75 -1.36 1.89
CA LEU A 207 -17.12 -1.48 2.36
C LEU A 207 -17.43 -0.41 3.40
N ASP A 208 -18.71 -0.10 3.54
CA ASP A 208 -19.26 0.79 4.56
C ASP A 208 -20.52 0.13 5.13
N GLY A 209 -20.32 -0.66 6.18
CA GLY A 209 -21.31 -1.61 6.68
C GLY A 209 -21.33 -2.94 5.92
N SER A 210 -22.47 -3.64 6.03
CA SER A 210 -22.61 -5.00 5.52
C SER A 210 -22.41 -5.09 4.00
N PRO A 211 -21.75 -6.15 3.48
CA PRO A 211 -21.44 -6.26 2.05
C PRO A 211 -22.70 -6.29 1.17
N SER A 212 -22.68 -5.55 0.06
CA SER A 212 -23.74 -5.65 -0.95
C SER A 212 -23.77 -7.03 -1.64
N ALA A 213 -24.89 -7.36 -2.29
CA ALA A 213 -24.98 -8.55 -3.14
C ALA A 213 -23.94 -8.55 -4.28
N ALA A 214 -23.59 -7.36 -4.80
CA ALA A 214 -22.56 -7.22 -5.82
C ALA A 214 -21.16 -7.53 -5.27
N ALA A 215 -20.82 -7.04 -4.07
CA ALA A 215 -19.57 -7.39 -3.40
C ALA A 215 -19.50 -8.88 -3.08
N LEU A 216 -20.56 -9.47 -2.51
CA LEU A 216 -20.63 -10.90 -2.23
C LEU A 216 -20.41 -11.75 -3.50
N SER A 217 -21.05 -11.37 -4.61
CA SER A 217 -20.86 -12.04 -5.89
C SER A 217 -19.43 -11.86 -6.43
N ARG A 218 -18.83 -10.68 -6.25
CA ARG A 218 -17.47 -10.38 -6.71
C ARG A 218 -16.42 -11.22 -5.99
N TYR A 219 -16.48 -11.32 -4.66
CA TYR A 219 -15.50 -12.06 -3.86
C TYR A 219 -15.78 -13.57 -3.79
N GLY A 220 -17.02 -13.96 -4.07
CA GLY A 220 -17.46 -15.36 -4.06
C GLY A 220 -17.24 -16.02 -2.69
N SER A 221 -17.03 -17.33 -2.72
CA SER A 221 -16.82 -18.16 -1.52
C SER A 221 -15.34 -18.39 -1.18
N ARG A 222 -14.43 -17.56 -1.71
CA ARG A 222 -12.98 -17.65 -1.46
C ARG A 222 -12.61 -16.75 -0.29
N ALA A 223 -11.51 -17.10 0.39
CA ALA A 223 -11.00 -16.34 1.51
C ALA A 223 -10.66 -14.89 1.11
N VAL A 224 -10.79 -13.98 2.08
CA VAL A 224 -10.50 -12.54 1.93
C VAL A 224 -9.70 -12.04 3.11
N LEU A 225 -8.83 -11.05 2.89
CA LEU A 225 -8.29 -10.24 3.97
C LEU A 225 -9.28 -9.14 4.32
N VAL A 226 -9.42 -8.87 5.61
CA VAL A 226 -10.32 -7.86 6.15
C VAL A 226 -9.50 -6.88 6.99
N ILE A 227 -9.56 -5.60 6.62
CA ILE A 227 -8.79 -4.52 7.24
C ILE A 227 -9.76 -3.44 7.71
N PRO A 228 -10.19 -3.46 8.98
CA PRO A 228 -11.07 -2.43 9.53
C PRO A 228 -10.36 -1.07 9.56
N ILE A 229 -11.09 -0.01 9.18
CA ILE A 229 -10.56 1.36 9.09
C ILE A 229 -10.87 2.15 10.35
N ASP A 230 -12.10 2.08 10.86
CA ASP A 230 -12.57 2.92 11.97
C ASP A 230 -13.38 2.20 13.04
N GLU A 231 -14.20 1.23 12.64
CA GLU A 231 -14.96 0.38 13.57
C GLU A 231 -14.57 -1.09 13.37
N PRO A 232 -14.64 -1.91 14.43
CA PRO A 232 -14.33 -3.32 14.35
C PRO A 232 -15.33 -4.10 13.49
N VAL A 233 -14.85 -5.22 12.98
CA VAL A 233 -15.65 -6.21 12.26
C VAL A 233 -15.45 -7.58 12.88
N SER A 234 -16.48 -8.40 12.84
CA SER A 234 -16.44 -9.78 13.32
C SER A 234 -16.33 -10.73 12.13
N VAL A 235 -15.46 -11.73 12.25
CA VAL A 235 -15.28 -12.81 11.28
C VAL A 235 -15.39 -14.11 12.02
N ASP A 236 -16.46 -14.87 11.75
CA ASP A 236 -16.87 -15.99 12.61
C ASP A 236 -16.97 -15.51 14.09
N ASP A 237 -16.23 -16.12 15.00
CA ASP A 237 -16.16 -15.74 16.42
C ASP A 237 -14.99 -14.80 16.76
N VAL A 238 -14.26 -14.30 15.75
CA VAL A 238 -13.08 -13.44 15.93
C VAL A 238 -13.43 -11.98 15.61
N ARG A 239 -13.24 -11.11 16.59
CA ARG A 239 -13.31 -9.65 16.41
C ARG A 239 -11.97 -9.14 15.88
N ILE A 240 -12.02 -8.33 14.83
CA ILE A 240 -10.86 -7.65 14.22
C ILE A 240 -11.05 -6.16 14.43
N GLU A 241 -10.10 -5.54 15.11
CA GLU A 241 -10.10 -4.11 15.44
C GLU A 241 -9.47 -3.26 14.33
N PRO A 242 -9.76 -1.95 14.26
CA PRO A 242 -8.98 -1.01 13.45
C PRO A 242 -7.49 -1.13 13.79
N GLY A 243 -6.64 -1.05 12.76
CA GLY A 243 -5.20 -1.27 12.92
C GLY A 243 -4.78 -2.74 12.97
N GLU A 244 -5.72 -3.68 12.89
CA GLU A 244 -5.46 -5.10 12.67
C GLU A 244 -5.80 -5.51 11.23
N CYS A 245 -5.47 -6.75 10.89
CA CYS A 245 -5.88 -7.41 9.66
C CYS A 245 -6.24 -8.85 10.01
N GLY A 246 -7.34 -9.36 9.46
CA GLY A 246 -7.72 -10.75 9.63
C GLY A 246 -8.03 -11.45 8.32
N LEU A 247 -8.04 -12.77 8.39
CA LEU A 247 -8.46 -13.65 7.31
C LEU A 247 -9.90 -14.09 7.59
N ALA A 248 -10.78 -13.95 6.60
CA ALA A 248 -12.11 -14.56 6.59
C ALA A 248 -12.18 -15.67 5.54
N GLY A 249 -12.89 -16.76 5.85
CA GLY A 249 -13.07 -17.86 4.89
C GLY A 249 -13.86 -17.46 3.64
N SER A 250 -14.70 -16.42 3.75
CA SER A 250 -15.32 -15.71 2.63
C SER A 250 -15.80 -14.34 3.09
N LEU A 251 -16.11 -13.45 2.13
CA LEU A 251 -16.75 -12.17 2.46
C LEU A 251 -18.10 -12.36 3.18
N GLY A 252 -18.82 -13.44 2.86
CA GLY A 252 -20.07 -13.79 3.54
C GLY A 252 -19.94 -14.17 5.00
N ALA A 253 -18.72 -14.38 5.52
CA ALA A 253 -18.43 -14.61 6.93
C ALA A 253 -18.15 -13.30 7.71
N VAL A 254 -17.99 -12.17 7.03
CA VAL A 254 -17.70 -10.88 7.66
C VAL A 254 -18.99 -10.22 8.14
N ARG A 255 -19.00 -9.74 9.38
CA ARG A 255 -20.11 -9.05 10.03
C ARG A 255 -19.62 -7.70 10.54
N PHE A 256 -20.39 -6.65 10.27
CA PHE A 256 -20.10 -5.31 10.74
C PHE A 256 -20.95 -5.06 11.97
N ASP A 257 -20.31 -4.79 13.11
CA ASP A 257 -21.00 -4.56 14.39
C ASP A 257 -21.76 -3.22 14.38
N LEU A 258 -21.23 -2.25 13.65
CA LEU A 258 -21.76 -0.89 13.46
C LEU A 258 -21.61 -0.48 11.99
N ALA A 259 -22.10 0.71 11.62
CA ALA A 259 -21.78 1.34 10.35
C ALA A 259 -20.28 1.73 10.34
N GLY A 260 -19.44 0.75 9.98
CA GLY A 260 -18.00 0.82 9.97
C GLY A 260 -17.43 0.59 8.57
N ARG A 261 -16.25 1.14 8.31
CA ARG A 261 -15.56 0.97 7.04
C ARG A 261 -14.46 -0.06 7.16
N ALA A 262 -14.36 -0.94 6.17
CA ALA A 262 -13.28 -1.91 6.08
C ALA A 262 -12.81 -2.05 4.63
N LEU A 263 -11.52 -2.30 4.45
CA LEU A 263 -11.01 -2.79 3.18
C LEU A 263 -11.11 -4.31 3.13
N ILE A 264 -11.52 -4.82 1.97
CA ILE A 264 -11.57 -6.24 1.66
C ILE A 264 -10.60 -6.49 0.51
N ALA A 265 -9.63 -7.37 0.71
CA ALA A 265 -8.62 -7.68 -0.31
C ALA A 265 -8.63 -9.17 -0.67
N GLN A 266 -8.42 -9.48 -1.95
CA GLN A 266 -8.34 -10.85 -2.45
C GLN A 266 -7.46 -10.91 -3.72
N PRO A 267 -6.59 -11.92 -3.90
CA PRO A 267 -5.87 -12.12 -5.14
C PRO A 267 -6.85 -12.45 -6.26
N VAL A 268 -6.54 -12.02 -7.48
CA VAL A 268 -7.36 -12.28 -8.67
C VAL A 268 -6.86 -13.54 -9.36
#